data_AF-A0A949GBT9-F1
#
_entry.id   AF-A0A949GBT9-F1
#
_cell.length_a   1.000
_cell.length_b   1.000
_cell.length_c   1.000
_cell.angle_alpha   90.00
_cell.angle_beta   90.00
_cell.angle_gamma   90.00
#
_symmetry.space_group_name_H-M   'P 1'
#
loop_
_entity.id
_entity.type
_entity.pdbx_description
1 polymer ?
#
loop_
_entity_poly.entity_id
_entity_poly.type
_entity_poly.pdbx_seq_one_letter_code
_entity_poly.pdbx_strand_id
1 'polypeptide(L)'
;MAKVGAQRAAELTGKSKSTIQRAMNAGKLSYEVDGNGRRLVDVSELDRVFGLMPQSNDNAPKSGTDSASAAMEVELEKAKHAVEIERLRMEVRMAQEAAEMAQRQIEDLKVQRDLWQKQAQQILITSQYSQKQSEERIAEMQAREEARQRAIDAKKQQSAVVNHTRPTQAQPQQNRPQFQPAQNPVQGQVQPAQQQGPVFRTVQSGNQNRLPAPAQKTSLFASLFGSKKR
;
A
#
# COMPACT_ATOMS: atom_id res chain seq x y z
N MET A 1 -49.85 59.46 4.25
CA MET A 1 -50.00 58.02 3.91
C MET A 1 -51.12 57.89 2.89
N ALA A 2 -51.12 56.84 2.06
CA ALA A 2 -52.16 56.66 1.06
C ALA A 2 -53.49 56.28 1.74
N LYS A 3 -54.55 57.04 1.45
CA LYS A 3 -55.91 56.84 2.00
C LYS A 3 -56.80 56.21 0.95
N VAL A 4 -57.54 55.18 1.34
CA VAL A 4 -58.42 54.42 0.43
C VAL A 4 -59.83 54.28 1.01
N GLY A 5 -60.82 54.28 0.12
CA GLY A 5 -62.19 53.99 0.50
C GLY A 5 -62.42 52.50 0.77
N ALA A 6 -63.52 52.16 1.44
CA ALA A 6 -63.85 50.78 1.85
C ALA A 6 -63.83 49.74 0.71
N GLN A 7 -64.14 50.14 -0.53
CA GLN A 7 -64.12 49.25 -1.68
C GLN A 7 -62.70 48.93 -2.14
N ARG A 8 -61.83 49.94 -2.22
CA ARG A 8 -60.43 49.71 -2.57
C ARG A 8 -59.69 48.98 -1.44
N ALA A 9 -60.05 49.24 -0.19
CA ALA A 9 -59.54 48.48 0.96
C ALA A 9 -59.88 46.99 0.90
N ALA A 10 -61.09 46.64 0.42
CA ALA A 10 -61.50 45.26 0.22
C ALA A 10 -60.64 44.55 -0.84
N GLU A 11 -60.36 45.23 -1.96
CA GLU A 11 -59.48 44.71 -3.03
C GLU A 11 -58.04 44.51 -2.56
N LEU A 12 -57.52 45.45 -1.76
CA LEU A 12 -56.15 45.40 -1.26
C LEU A 12 -55.92 44.31 -0.20
N THR A 13 -56.95 43.98 0.58
CA THR A 13 -56.86 43.00 1.69
C THR A 13 -57.46 41.63 1.35
N GLY A 14 -58.15 41.52 0.21
CA GLY A 14 -58.92 40.32 -0.15
C GLY A 14 -60.13 40.05 0.75
N LYS A 15 -60.53 41.01 1.58
CA LYS A 15 -61.70 40.89 2.47
C LYS A 15 -62.91 41.55 1.85
N SER A 16 -64.11 41.10 2.22
CA SER A 16 -65.34 41.72 1.72
C SER A 16 -65.49 43.17 2.23
N LYS A 17 -66.11 44.04 1.43
CA LYS A 17 -66.42 45.43 1.82
C LYS A 17 -67.18 45.52 3.16
N SER A 18 -68.09 44.57 3.43
CA SER A 18 -68.86 44.53 4.68
C SER A 18 -67.97 44.19 5.89
N THR A 19 -66.95 43.35 5.72
CA THR A 19 -65.94 43.04 6.73
C THR A 19 -65.15 44.29 7.10
N ILE A 20 -64.71 45.06 6.10
CA ILE A 20 -63.99 46.33 6.30
C ILE A 20 -64.88 47.35 7.02
N GLN A 21 -66.14 47.49 6.59
CA GLN A 21 -67.09 48.41 7.23
C GLN A 21 -67.40 48.02 8.68
N ARG A 22 -67.53 46.72 8.97
CA ARG A 22 -67.72 46.22 10.33
C ARG A 22 -66.51 46.53 11.21
N ALA A 23 -65.29 46.37 10.68
CA ALA A 23 -64.07 46.68 11.41
C ALA A 23 -63.94 48.18 11.72
N MET A 24 -64.35 49.05 10.79
CA MET A 24 -64.46 50.49 11.06
C MET A 24 -65.50 50.82 12.14
N ASN A 25 -66.70 50.23 12.05
CA ASN A 25 -67.76 50.46 13.04
C ASN A 25 -67.42 49.91 14.43
N ALA A 26 -66.67 48.81 14.49
CA ALA A 26 -66.21 48.19 15.73
C ALA A 26 -64.95 48.88 16.32
N GLY A 27 -64.42 49.93 15.67
CA GLY A 27 -63.22 50.64 16.13
C GLY A 27 -61.91 49.88 15.96
N LYS A 28 -61.90 48.77 15.19
CA LYS A 28 -60.67 47.99 14.93
C LYS A 28 -59.76 48.67 13.90
N LEU A 29 -60.36 49.40 12.95
CA LEU A 29 -59.68 50.22 11.96
C LEU A 29 -59.94 51.69 12.26
N SER A 30 -58.85 52.47 12.32
CA SER A 30 -58.95 53.92 12.35
C SER A 30 -59.35 54.44 10.97
N TYR A 31 -60.32 55.35 10.93
CA TYR A 31 -60.77 55.97 9.69
C TYR A 31 -60.97 57.46 9.89
N GLU A 32 -60.81 58.21 8.81
CA GLU A 32 -61.14 59.63 8.75
C GLU A 32 -62.39 59.82 7.88
N VAL A 33 -63.10 60.91 8.13
CA VAL A 33 -64.24 61.31 7.30
C VAL A 33 -63.80 62.49 6.46
N ASP A 34 -63.81 62.31 5.14
CA ASP A 34 -63.52 63.37 4.17
C ASP A 34 -64.61 64.45 4.19
N GLY A 35 -64.35 65.62 3.60
CA GLY A 35 -65.30 66.73 3.51
C GLY A 35 -66.62 66.39 2.82
N ASN A 36 -66.65 65.29 2.06
CA ASN A 36 -67.83 64.72 1.42
C ASN A 36 -68.56 63.65 2.26
N GLY A 37 -68.23 63.51 3.55
CA GLY A 37 -68.83 62.53 4.46
C GLY A 37 -68.39 61.07 4.21
N ARG A 38 -67.38 60.84 3.37
CA ARG A 38 -66.89 59.49 3.03
C ARG A 38 -65.82 59.03 4.00
N ARG A 39 -65.89 57.76 4.43
CA ARG A 39 -64.89 57.17 5.31
C ARG A 39 -63.67 56.68 4.53
N LEU A 40 -62.50 57.18 4.90
CA LEU A 40 -61.21 56.86 4.31
C LEU A 40 -60.33 56.17 5.37
N VAL A 41 -59.68 55.09 4.97
CA VAL A 41 -58.79 54.30 5.83
C VAL A 41 -57.37 54.38 5.28
N ASP A 42 -56.38 54.57 6.14
CA ASP A 42 -54.98 54.51 5.74
C ASP A 42 -54.55 53.07 5.39
N VAL A 43 -53.74 52.92 4.33
CA VAL A 43 -53.26 51.60 3.89
C VAL A 43 -52.46 50.87 4.98
N SER A 44 -51.76 51.59 5.86
CA SER A 44 -51.02 50.96 6.97
C SER A 44 -51.94 50.42 8.06
N GLU A 45 -53.11 51.02 8.29
CA GLU A 45 -54.11 50.44 9.19
C GLU A 45 -54.70 49.15 8.60
N LEU A 46 -54.87 49.09 7.28
CA LEU A 46 -55.30 47.88 6.59
C LEU A 46 -54.25 46.75 6.71
N ASP A 47 -52.98 47.08 6.51
CA ASP A 47 -51.88 46.11 6.64
C ASP A 47 -51.77 45.60 8.09
N ARG A 48 -51.88 46.49 9.08
CA ARG A 48 -51.86 46.13 10.52
C ARG A 48 -52.97 45.15 10.91
N VAL A 49 -54.18 45.34 10.40
CA VAL A 49 -55.36 44.59 10.86
C VAL A 49 -55.63 43.34 10.01
N PHE A 50 -55.44 43.43 8.70
CA PHE A 50 -55.82 42.37 7.76
C PHE A 50 -54.65 41.82 6.93
N GLY A 51 -53.54 42.54 6.83
CA GLY A 51 -52.47 42.28 5.87
C GLY A 51 -52.87 42.65 4.43
N LEU A 52 -51.90 43.11 3.64
CA LEU A 52 -52.11 43.36 2.21
C LEU A 52 -51.91 42.09 1.38
N MET A 53 -52.78 41.86 0.40
CA MET A 53 -52.57 40.82 -0.62
C MET A 53 -51.52 41.29 -1.63
N PRO A 54 -50.59 40.41 -2.06
CA PRO A 54 -49.69 40.72 -3.16
C PRO A 54 -50.53 41.00 -4.40
N GLN A 55 -50.50 42.25 -4.88
CA GLN A 55 -51.16 42.62 -6.12
C GLN A 55 -50.40 41.94 -7.26
N SER A 56 -50.94 40.88 -7.86
CA SER A 56 -50.48 40.45 -9.18
C SER A 56 -50.78 41.59 -10.13
N ASN A 57 -49.74 42.29 -10.59
CA ASN A 57 -49.85 43.33 -11.60
C ASN A 57 -50.18 42.68 -12.95
N ASP A 58 -51.41 42.18 -13.11
CA ASP A 58 -51.91 41.51 -14.32
C ASP A 58 -52.20 42.49 -15.48
N ASN A 59 -51.47 43.60 -15.57
CA ASN A 59 -51.56 44.58 -16.66
C ASN A 59 -50.19 44.82 -17.34
N ALA A 60 -49.34 43.79 -17.43
CA ALA A 60 -48.23 43.75 -18.37
C ALA A 60 -48.60 42.81 -19.55
N PRO A 61 -48.29 43.17 -20.81
CA PRO A 61 -48.66 42.34 -21.94
C PRO A 61 -47.92 41.00 -21.86
N LYS A 62 -48.68 39.91 -21.88
CA LYS A 62 -48.14 38.53 -21.90
C LYS A 62 -47.34 38.31 -23.20
N SER A 63 -46.03 38.49 -23.13
CA SER A 63 -45.09 38.02 -24.15
C SER A 63 -44.83 36.53 -23.91
N GLY A 64 -44.99 35.68 -24.93
CA GLY A 64 -44.80 34.23 -24.89
C GLY A 64 -43.35 33.75 -24.69
N THR A 65 -42.56 34.46 -23.88
CA THR A 65 -41.13 34.22 -23.66
C THR A 65 -40.85 33.23 -22.53
N ASP A 66 -41.75 33.09 -21.56
CA ASP A 66 -41.51 32.30 -20.34
C ASP A 66 -41.47 30.78 -20.60
N SER A 67 -42.22 30.28 -21.58
CA SER A 67 -42.21 28.84 -21.93
C SER A 67 -40.96 28.41 -22.71
N ALA A 68 -40.38 29.30 -23.52
CA ALA A 68 -39.13 29.02 -24.24
C ALA A 68 -37.92 29.03 -23.28
N SER A 69 -37.92 29.94 -22.30
CA SER A 69 -36.91 30.00 -21.25
C SER A 69 -36.89 28.75 -20.38
N ALA A 70 -38.07 28.26 -19.95
CA ALA A 70 -38.17 27.05 -19.14
C ALA A 70 -37.74 25.78 -19.91
N ALA A 71 -38.04 25.67 -21.20
CA ALA A 71 -37.59 24.55 -22.02
C ALA A 71 -36.07 24.53 -22.21
N MET A 72 -35.46 25.70 -22.41
CA MET A 72 -34.01 25.86 -22.54
C MET A 72 -33.27 25.52 -21.23
N GLU A 73 -33.83 25.91 -20.08
CA GLU A 73 -33.27 25.58 -18.76
C GLU A 73 -33.27 24.06 -18.50
N VAL A 74 -34.36 23.36 -18.86
CA VAL A 74 -34.43 21.89 -18.76
C VAL A 74 -33.43 21.21 -19.69
N GLU A 75 -33.21 21.72 -20.89
CA GLU A 75 -32.21 21.17 -21.82
C GLU A 75 -30.78 21.40 -21.32
N LEU A 76 -30.50 22.56 -20.73
CA LEU A 76 -29.22 22.88 -20.11
C LEU A 76 -28.93 21.96 -18.90
N GLU A 77 -29.92 21.73 -18.03
CA GLU A 77 -29.77 20.79 -16.91
C GLU A 77 -29.55 19.35 -17.37
N LYS A 78 -30.24 18.91 -18.42
CA LYS A 78 -29.97 17.60 -19.05
C LYS A 78 -28.55 17.50 -19.60
N ALA A 79 -28.05 18.55 -20.24
CA ALA A 79 -26.69 18.59 -20.76
C ALA A 79 -25.66 18.54 -19.61
N LYS A 80 -25.87 19.29 -18.52
CA LYS A 80 -25.03 19.22 -17.32
C LYS A 80 -25.01 17.82 -16.71
N HIS A 81 -26.17 17.20 -16.54
CA HIS A 81 -26.27 15.84 -16.03
C HIS A 81 -25.60 14.82 -16.95
N ALA A 82 -25.68 14.97 -18.27
CA ALA A 82 -25.01 14.09 -19.21
C ALA A 82 -23.48 14.15 -19.05
N VAL A 83 -22.92 15.36 -18.91
CA VAL A 83 -21.48 15.56 -18.67
C VAL A 83 -21.07 14.97 -17.32
N GLU A 84 -21.87 15.15 -16.26
CA GLU A 84 -21.56 14.59 -14.94
C GLU A 84 -21.61 13.06 -14.96
N ILE A 85 -22.59 12.46 -15.63
CA ILE A 85 -22.65 11.01 -15.81
C ILE A 85 -21.42 10.49 -16.55
N GLU A 86 -20.96 11.19 -17.58
CA GLU A 86 -19.76 10.79 -18.32
C GLU A 86 -18.50 10.89 -17.44
N ARG A 87 -18.36 11.97 -16.67
CA ARG A 87 -17.28 12.15 -15.70
C ARG A 87 -17.26 11.01 -14.69
N LEU A 88 -18.39 10.71 -14.06
CA LEU A 88 -18.51 9.63 -13.08
C LEU A 88 -18.22 8.26 -13.70
N ARG A 89 -18.68 8.00 -14.93
CA ARG A 89 -18.34 6.77 -15.66
C ARG A 89 -16.85 6.66 -15.96
N MET A 90 -16.18 7.76 -16.27
CA MET A 90 -14.73 7.77 -16.45
C MET A 90 -14.00 7.47 -15.14
N GLU A 91 -14.41 8.11 -14.04
CA GLU A 91 -13.83 7.88 -12.72
C GLU A 91 -13.99 6.43 -12.26
N VAL A 92 -15.17 5.84 -12.45
CA VAL A 92 -15.41 4.41 -12.15
C VAL A 92 -14.51 3.52 -13.01
N ARG A 93 -14.34 3.80 -14.30
CA ARG A 93 -13.44 3.02 -15.17
C ARG A 93 -12.00 3.10 -14.70
N MET A 94 -11.50 4.30 -14.43
CA MET A 94 -10.14 4.48 -13.91
C MET A 94 -9.92 3.77 -12.57
N ALA A 95 -10.91 3.81 -11.67
CA ALA A 95 -10.86 3.11 -10.39
C ALA A 95 -10.86 1.58 -10.57
N GLN A 96 -11.65 1.06 -11.52
CA GLN A 96 -11.67 -0.36 -11.86
C GLN A 96 -10.33 -0.82 -12.45
N GLU A 97 -9.76 -0.07 -13.40
CA GLU A 97 -8.45 -0.37 -13.98
C GLU A 97 -7.33 -0.35 -12.93
N ALA A 98 -7.35 0.64 -12.02
CA ALA A 98 -6.41 0.70 -10.91
C ALA A 98 -6.55 -0.50 -9.97
N ALA A 99 -7.78 -0.92 -9.66
CA ALA A 99 -8.04 -2.10 -8.83
C ALA A 99 -7.54 -3.38 -9.49
N GLU A 100 -7.76 -3.56 -10.79
CA GLU A 100 -7.26 -4.71 -11.56
C GLU A 100 -5.73 -4.74 -11.59
N MET A 101 -5.07 -3.60 -11.83
CA MET A 101 -3.61 -3.52 -11.79
C MET A 101 -3.06 -3.89 -10.40
N ALA A 102 -3.67 -3.37 -9.33
CA ALA A 102 -3.28 -3.69 -7.96
C ALA A 102 -3.48 -5.18 -7.65
N GLN A 103 -4.59 -5.78 -8.11
CA GLN A 103 -4.85 -7.22 -7.94
C GLN A 103 -3.80 -8.08 -8.63
N ARG A 104 -3.40 -7.73 -9.87
CA ARG A 104 -2.33 -8.42 -10.59
C ARG A 104 -0.99 -8.33 -9.87
N GLN A 105 -0.65 -7.15 -9.33
CA GLN A 105 0.56 -6.98 -8.52
C GLN A 105 0.52 -7.83 -7.24
N ILE A 106 -0.62 -7.88 -6.55
CA ILE A 106 -0.79 -8.73 -5.37
C ILE A 106 -0.61 -10.21 -5.72
N GLU A 107 -1.11 -10.65 -6.87
CA GLU A 107 -0.95 -12.03 -7.33
C GLU A 107 0.53 -12.37 -7.62
N ASP A 108 1.25 -11.52 -8.33
CA ASP A 108 2.68 -11.70 -8.57
C ASP A 108 3.48 -11.73 -7.25
N LEU A 109 3.20 -10.80 -6.33
CA LEU A 109 3.85 -10.77 -5.01
C LEU A 109 3.55 -12.04 -4.18
N LYS A 110 2.33 -12.59 -4.28
CA LYS A 110 2.00 -13.87 -3.62
C LYS A 110 2.82 -15.02 -4.20
N VAL A 111 2.95 -15.09 -5.52
CA VAL A 111 3.78 -16.12 -6.18
C VAL A 111 5.24 -15.99 -5.76
N GLN A 112 5.79 -14.77 -5.74
CA GLN A 112 7.17 -14.53 -5.30
C GLN A 112 7.38 -14.90 -3.84
N ARG A 113 6.45 -14.53 -2.95
CA ARG A 113 6.48 -14.93 -1.54
C ARG A 113 6.53 -16.45 -1.39
N ASP A 114 5.66 -17.17 -2.12
CA ASP A 114 5.58 -18.63 -2.02
C ASP A 114 6.86 -19.29 -2.56
N LEU A 115 7.46 -18.73 -3.62
CA LEU A 115 8.75 -19.18 -4.14
C LEU A 115 9.87 -18.95 -3.13
N TRP A 116 9.94 -17.77 -2.50
CA TRP A 116 10.92 -17.47 -1.46
C TRP A 116 10.73 -18.35 -0.22
N GLN A 117 9.49 -18.63 0.19
CA GLN A 117 9.23 -19.56 1.28
C GLN A 117 9.76 -20.97 0.96
N LYS A 118 9.54 -21.48 -0.25
CA LYS A 118 10.09 -22.76 -0.71
C LYS A 118 11.61 -22.77 -0.72
N GLN A 119 12.23 -21.70 -1.24
CA GLN A 119 13.69 -21.56 -1.25
C GLN A 119 14.28 -21.50 0.16
N ALA A 120 13.67 -20.72 1.06
CA ALA A 120 14.10 -20.65 2.44
C ALA A 120 13.96 -21.99 3.16
N GLN A 121 12.86 -22.72 2.94
CA GLN A 121 12.67 -24.06 3.48
C GLN A 121 13.73 -25.04 2.96
N GLN A 122 14.05 -24.98 1.65
CA GLN A 122 15.10 -25.80 1.07
C GLN A 122 16.48 -25.50 1.68
N ILE A 123 16.84 -24.22 1.85
CA ILE A 123 18.10 -23.80 2.47
C ILE A 123 18.17 -24.25 3.94
N LEU A 124 17.06 -24.17 4.67
CA LEU A 124 16.99 -24.64 6.05
C LEU A 124 17.24 -26.15 6.12
N ILE A 125 16.59 -26.94 5.26
CA ILE A 125 16.77 -28.39 5.21
C ILE A 125 18.22 -28.75 4.84
N THR A 126 18.81 -28.09 3.85
CA THR A 126 20.21 -28.37 3.45
C THR A 126 21.20 -27.95 4.53
N SER A 127 20.96 -26.83 5.20
CA SER A 127 21.77 -26.38 6.35
C SER A 127 21.69 -27.35 7.52
N GLN A 128 20.48 -27.78 7.92
CA GLN A 128 20.31 -28.76 8.99
C GLN A 128 20.95 -30.11 8.64
N TYR A 129 20.78 -30.58 7.40
CA TYR A 129 21.42 -31.81 6.94
C TYR A 129 22.95 -31.69 6.99
N SER A 130 23.50 -30.58 6.50
CA SER A 130 24.94 -30.30 6.56
C SER A 130 25.46 -30.25 8.00
N GLN A 131 24.72 -29.63 8.92
CA GLN A 131 25.09 -29.58 10.35
C GLN A 131 25.10 -30.98 10.95
N LYS A 132 24.03 -31.76 10.76
CA LYS A 132 23.95 -33.13 11.26
C LYS A 132 25.08 -34.01 10.73
N GLN A 133 25.39 -33.90 9.44
CA GLN A 133 26.52 -34.61 8.85
C GLN A 133 27.87 -34.20 9.45
N SER A 134 28.05 -32.91 9.77
CA SER A 134 29.25 -32.45 10.44
C SER A 134 29.36 -32.98 11.87
N GLU A 135 28.26 -33.01 12.62
CA GLU A 135 28.18 -33.57 13.97
C GLU A 135 28.46 -35.07 13.98
N GLU A 136 27.87 -35.83 13.05
CA GLU A 136 28.12 -37.27 12.89
C GLU A 136 29.60 -37.55 12.62
N ARG A 137 30.26 -36.78 11.73
CA ARG A 137 31.71 -36.93 11.46
C ARG A 137 32.56 -36.57 12.67
N ILE A 138 32.20 -35.54 13.42
CA ILE A 138 32.90 -35.16 14.65
C ILE A 138 32.78 -36.28 15.69
N ALA A 139 31.57 -36.82 15.88
CA ALA A 139 31.32 -37.93 16.79
C ALA A 139 32.09 -39.20 16.39
N GLU A 140 32.16 -39.52 15.10
CA GLU A 140 32.94 -40.66 14.58
C GLU A 140 34.45 -40.49 14.88
N MET A 141 34.98 -39.29 14.66
CA MET A 141 36.38 -38.96 14.97
C MET A 141 36.66 -39.09 16.48
N GLN A 142 35.78 -38.56 17.33
CA GLN A 142 35.89 -38.68 18.79
C GLN A 142 35.83 -40.13 19.25
N ALA A 143 34.88 -40.93 18.74
CA ALA A 143 34.77 -42.35 19.06
C ALA A 143 36.03 -43.13 18.65
N ARG A 144 36.63 -42.79 17.49
CA ARG A 144 37.88 -43.39 17.02
C ARG A 144 39.07 -43.01 17.91
N GLU A 145 39.15 -41.77 18.36
CA GLU A 145 40.18 -41.30 19.29
C GLU A 145 40.04 -41.97 20.67
N GLU A 146 38.82 -42.05 21.20
CA GLU A 146 38.54 -42.78 22.45
C GLU A 146 38.91 -44.26 22.36
N ALA A 147 38.56 -44.93 21.25
CA ALA A 147 38.91 -46.34 21.05
C ALA A 147 40.43 -46.55 21.00
N ARG A 148 41.16 -45.64 20.35
CA ARG A 148 42.63 -45.63 20.35
C ARG A 148 43.18 -45.44 21.76
N GLN A 149 42.63 -44.49 22.51
CA GLN A 149 43.06 -44.22 23.88
C GLN A 149 42.82 -45.44 24.78
N ARG A 150 41.63 -46.05 24.72
CA ARG A 150 41.30 -47.29 25.44
C ARG A 150 42.25 -48.45 25.08
N ALA A 151 42.61 -48.60 23.80
CA ALA A 151 43.56 -49.62 23.36
C ALA A 151 44.98 -49.37 23.90
N ILE A 152 45.43 -48.11 23.93
CA ILE A 152 46.72 -47.71 24.52
C ILE A 152 46.73 -48.03 26.02
N ASP A 153 45.66 -47.67 26.73
CA ASP A 153 45.56 -47.88 28.18
C ASP A 153 45.47 -49.36 28.53
N ALA A 154 44.71 -50.15 27.76
CA ALA A 154 44.68 -51.61 27.90
C ALA A 154 46.06 -52.25 27.67
N LYS A 155 46.80 -51.80 26.63
CA LYS A 155 48.16 -52.28 26.34
C LYS A 155 49.12 -51.93 27.47
N LYS A 156 49.05 -50.72 28.03
CA LYS A 156 49.85 -50.32 29.20
C LYS A 156 49.55 -51.20 30.40
N GLN A 157 48.28 -51.43 30.73
CA GLN A 157 47.88 -52.30 31.85
C GLN A 157 48.37 -53.74 31.67
N GLN A 158 48.24 -54.33 30.47
CA GLN A 158 48.77 -55.67 30.18
C GLN A 158 50.29 -55.74 30.37
N SER A 159 51.03 -54.75 29.87
CA SER A 159 52.49 -54.71 30.02
C SER A 159 52.93 -54.58 31.49
N ALA A 160 52.15 -53.88 32.32
CA ALA A 160 52.41 -53.77 33.75
C ALA A 160 52.21 -55.11 34.49
N VAL A 161 51.16 -55.86 34.16
CA VAL A 161 50.91 -57.20 34.75
C VAL A 161 51.97 -58.22 34.32
N VAL A 162 52.40 -58.22 33.06
CA VAL A 162 53.44 -59.13 32.54
C VAL A 162 54.82 -58.84 33.14
N ASN A 163 55.18 -57.57 33.36
CA ASN A 163 56.46 -57.22 33.99
C ASN A 163 56.55 -57.65 35.47
N HIS A 164 55.42 -57.82 36.17
CA HIS A 164 55.44 -58.30 37.56
C HIS A 164 55.58 -59.82 37.69
N THR A 165 55.44 -60.58 36.60
CA THR A 165 55.50 -62.06 36.59
C THR A 165 56.77 -62.64 35.97
N ARG A 166 57.73 -61.80 35.57
CA ARG A 166 58.97 -62.25 34.91
C ARG A 166 60.11 -62.38 35.93
N PRO A 167 60.64 -63.59 36.23
CA PRO A 167 61.79 -63.73 37.11
C PRO A 167 63.04 -63.15 36.43
N THR A 168 63.75 -62.31 37.19
CA THR A 168 64.97 -61.61 36.79
C THR A 168 66.12 -62.60 36.58
N GLN A 169 66.50 -62.82 35.33
CA GLN A 169 67.86 -63.25 34.98
C GLN A 169 68.60 -62.09 34.34
N ALA A 170 69.65 -61.65 35.03
CA ALA A 170 70.57 -60.61 34.60
C ALA A 170 71.71 -61.22 33.80
N GLN A 171 72.10 -60.59 32.68
CA GLN A 171 73.49 -60.54 32.15
C GLN A 171 73.61 -59.66 30.88
N PRO A 172 74.84 -59.27 30.43
CA PRO A 172 75.28 -57.88 30.56
C PRO A 172 75.63 -57.17 29.22
N GLN A 173 76.05 -55.91 29.37
CA GLN A 173 76.48 -54.96 28.35
C GLN A 173 77.57 -55.49 27.39
N GLN A 174 77.50 -55.12 26.11
CA GLN A 174 78.68 -54.74 25.34
C GLN A 174 78.40 -53.92 24.07
N ASN A 175 79.08 -52.77 24.02
CA ASN A 175 79.69 -52.05 22.90
C ASN A 175 78.86 -51.47 21.73
N ARG A 176 78.95 -50.13 21.70
CA ARG A 176 78.68 -49.16 20.63
C ARG A 176 79.63 -49.34 19.42
N PRO A 177 79.26 -48.81 18.25
CA PRO A 177 80.00 -47.62 17.79
C PRO A 177 79.11 -46.48 17.25
N GLN A 178 79.70 -45.28 17.26
CA GLN A 178 79.15 -44.01 16.77
C GLN A 178 79.19 -43.94 15.23
N PHE A 179 78.17 -43.33 14.61
CA PHE A 179 78.24 -42.70 13.29
C PHE A 179 77.30 -41.49 13.19
N GLN A 180 77.85 -40.34 12.80
CA GLN A 180 77.22 -39.16 12.20
C GLN A 180 78.29 -38.44 11.36
N PRO A 181 77.97 -37.56 10.39
CA PRO A 181 76.74 -37.39 9.63
C PRO A 181 77.01 -37.38 8.09
N ALA A 182 75.98 -37.62 7.26
CA ALA A 182 76.05 -37.31 5.83
C ALA A 182 74.89 -36.39 5.46
N GLN A 183 75.25 -35.14 5.13
CA GLN A 183 74.37 -34.17 4.50
C GLN A 183 74.27 -34.52 3.01
N ASN A 184 73.06 -34.56 2.46
CA ASN A 184 72.80 -34.39 1.04
C ASN A 184 71.48 -33.62 0.87
N PRO A 185 71.45 -32.51 0.10
CA PRO A 185 70.23 -31.76 -0.14
C PRO A 185 69.49 -32.37 -1.34
N VAL A 186 68.23 -32.77 -1.15
CA VAL A 186 67.30 -32.98 -2.26
C VAL A 186 66.17 -31.97 -2.11
N GLN A 187 66.20 -30.97 -2.98
CA GLN A 187 65.09 -30.06 -3.22
C GLN A 187 63.92 -30.87 -3.78
N GLY A 188 62.87 -31.02 -2.99
CA GLY A 188 61.55 -31.44 -3.45
C GLY A 188 60.57 -30.32 -3.10
N GLN A 189 60.10 -29.62 -4.12
CA GLN A 189 59.11 -28.55 -3.98
C GLN A 189 57.83 -29.09 -3.32
N VAL A 190 57.53 -28.60 -2.12
CA VAL A 190 56.20 -28.71 -1.53
C VAL A 190 55.36 -27.57 -2.10
N GLN A 191 54.46 -27.89 -3.03
CA GLN A 191 53.37 -27.00 -3.39
C GLN A 191 52.40 -26.93 -2.20
N PRO A 192 52.00 -25.74 -1.70
CA PRO A 192 50.90 -25.67 -0.75
C PRO A 192 49.60 -26.01 -1.48
N ALA A 193 49.00 -27.14 -1.09
CA ALA A 193 47.63 -27.46 -1.47
C ALA A 193 46.70 -26.36 -0.96
N GLN A 194 46.07 -25.65 -1.90
CA GLN A 194 45.07 -24.62 -1.63
C GLN A 194 43.90 -25.25 -0.86
N GLN A 195 43.80 -24.97 0.44
CA GLN A 195 42.56 -25.11 1.18
C GLN A 195 41.59 -24.04 0.68
N GLN A 196 40.68 -24.42 -0.21
CA GLN A 196 39.51 -23.62 -0.49
C GLN A 196 38.51 -23.84 0.66
N GLY A 197 38.64 -23.03 1.72
CA GLY A 197 37.52 -22.78 2.62
C GLY A 197 36.44 -21.94 1.91
N PRO A 198 35.18 -21.99 2.36
CA PRO A 198 34.12 -21.19 1.74
C PRO A 198 34.45 -19.69 1.87
N VAL A 199 34.58 -19.03 0.72
CA VAL A 199 34.80 -17.59 0.63
C VAL A 199 33.52 -16.89 1.09
N PHE A 200 33.48 -16.44 2.34
CA PHE A 200 32.53 -15.42 2.76
C PHE A 200 32.87 -14.14 2.00
N ARG A 201 32.07 -13.81 0.98
CA ARG A 201 32.05 -12.46 0.41
C ARG A 201 31.50 -11.53 1.48
N THR A 202 32.38 -10.87 2.20
CA THR A 202 32.03 -9.67 2.96
C THR A 202 31.57 -8.63 1.94
N VAL A 203 30.27 -8.36 1.90
CA VAL A 203 29.73 -7.16 1.27
C VAL A 203 30.20 -5.98 2.12
N GLN A 204 31.28 -5.35 1.67
CA GLN A 204 31.71 -4.06 2.18
C GLN A 204 30.53 -3.10 2.02
N SER A 205 30.07 -2.55 3.14
CA SER A 205 29.13 -1.43 3.18
C SER A 205 29.79 -0.22 2.52
N GLY A 206 29.63 -0.11 1.21
CA GLY A 206 30.05 1.01 0.38
C GLY A 206 28.86 1.92 0.16
N ASN A 207 28.86 3.02 0.91
CA ASN A 207 27.99 4.19 0.85
C ASN A 207 27.51 4.52 -0.59
N GLN A 208 26.25 4.20 -0.89
CA GLN A 208 25.59 4.46 -2.18
C GLN A 208 25.10 5.91 -2.22
N ASN A 209 25.96 6.83 -2.67
CA ASN A 209 25.50 8.10 -3.21
C ASN A 209 26.26 8.37 -4.52
N ARG A 210 25.84 7.68 -5.59
CA ARG A 210 26.20 8.05 -6.96
C ARG A 210 25.05 7.72 -7.91
N LEU A 211 24.50 8.76 -8.52
CA LEU A 211 23.50 8.71 -9.57
C LEU A 211 24.03 7.95 -10.80
N PRO A 212 23.21 7.14 -11.51
CA PRO A 212 23.65 6.46 -12.72
C PRO A 212 23.67 7.42 -13.92
N ALA A 213 24.78 7.40 -14.67
CA ALA A 213 24.88 8.03 -16.00
C ALA A 213 24.18 7.16 -17.08
N PRO A 214 23.63 7.76 -18.16
CA PRO A 214 22.83 7.03 -19.14
C PRO A 214 23.68 6.17 -20.09
N ALA A 215 23.35 4.88 -20.19
CA ALA A 215 23.97 3.96 -21.14
C ALA A 215 23.41 4.15 -22.56
N GLN A 216 24.31 4.41 -23.52
CA GLN A 216 24.02 4.39 -24.95
C GLN A 216 23.81 2.95 -25.42
N LYS A 217 22.70 2.69 -26.10
CA LYS A 217 22.39 1.38 -26.69
C LYS A 217 23.22 1.18 -27.96
N THR A 218 24.21 0.30 -27.93
CA THR A 218 24.82 -0.26 -29.15
C THR A 218 23.99 -1.45 -29.62
N SER A 219 23.26 -1.26 -30.70
CA SER A 219 22.57 -2.33 -31.44
C SER A 219 23.58 -3.09 -32.29
N LEU A 220 23.87 -4.34 -31.94
CA LEU A 220 24.56 -5.30 -32.79
C LEU A 220 23.95 -6.66 -32.53
N PHE A 221 23.06 -7.12 -33.41
CA PHE A 221 23.18 -8.42 -34.07
C PHE A 221 22.10 -8.56 -35.14
N ALA A 222 22.54 -8.46 -36.39
CA ALA A 222 21.79 -8.83 -37.56
C ALA A 222 21.98 -10.33 -37.84
N SER A 223 20.89 -10.96 -38.30
CA SER A 223 20.81 -12.07 -39.27
C SER A 223 21.82 -13.22 -39.18
N LEU A 224 21.33 -14.42 -38.82
CA LEU A 224 21.76 -15.65 -39.53
C LEU A 224 20.77 -16.81 -39.35
N PHE A 225 20.38 -17.41 -40.47
CA PHE A 225 19.58 -18.63 -40.68
C PHE A 225 18.04 -18.49 -40.49
N GLY A 226 17.18 -18.91 -41.41
CA GLY A 226 17.38 -19.60 -42.68
C GLY A 226 16.02 -19.83 -43.35
N SER A 227 16.00 -19.60 -44.66
CA SER A 227 14.90 -19.87 -45.58
C SER A 227 14.46 -21.35 -45.54
N LYS A 228 13.15 -21.61 -45.51
CA LYS A 228 12.61 -22.90 -45.96
C LYS A 228 11.26 -22.71 -46.66
N LYS A 229 11.30 -22.86 -47.98
CA LYS A 229 10.15 -23.08 -48.87
C LYS A 229 9.37 -24.33 -48.42
N ARG A 230 8.05 -24.23 -48.41
CA ARG A 230 7.14 -25.02 -49.27
C ARG A 230 5.74 -24.43 -49.20
#